data_AF-A0A534WIU2-F1
#
_entry.id   AF-A0A534WIU2-F1
#
_cell.length_a   1.000
_cell.length_b   1.000
_cell.length_c   1.000
_cell.angle_alpha   90.00
_cell.angle_beta   90.00
_cell.angle_gamma   90.00
#
_symmetry.space_group_name_H-M   'P 1'
#
loop_
_entity.id
_entity.type
_entity.pdbx_description
1 polymer ?
#
loop_
_entity_poly.entity_id
_entity_poly.type
_entity_poly.pdbx_seq_one_letter_code
_entity_poly.pdbx_strand_id
1 'polypeptide(L)'
;MIEKRIAGVLLSGAAFLLVEVRFEHREVLGETWRGWIPLTCAALLLAAGVPAWLAWTGRTRKILSALFALAAAVGLLGAWFHSDGHPLKAFGRVASAWMLKPGQDGGEKPGTAPPALAPLAFSGLGLLGVLVCTAGGPRIR
;
A
#
# COMPACT_ATOMS: atom_id res chain seq x y z
N MET A 1 17.36 -5.31 -15.70
CA MET A 1 16.38 -6.40 -15.96
C MET A 1 15.78 -6.92 -14.67
N ILE A 2 16.56 -7.03 -13.59
CA ILE A 2 16.07 -7.42 -12.26
C ILE A 2 15.03 -6.43 -11.72
N GLU A 3 15.23 -5.13 -11.94
CA GLU A 3 14.34 -4.04 -11.50
C GLU A 3 12.96 -4.18 -12.14
N LYS A 4 12.91 -4.52 -13.45
CA LYS A 4 11.67 -4.79 -14.17
C LYS A 4 10.92 -5.96 -13.54
N ARG A 5 11.62 -7.03 -13.18
CA ARG A 5 11.00 -8.21 -12.54
C ARG A 5 10.47 -7.87 -11.15
N ILE A 6 11.24 -7.18 -10.33
CA ILE A 6 10.81 -6.74 -8.99
C ILE A 6 9.59 -5.82 -9.10
N ALA A 7 9.60 -4.84 -10.01
CA ALA A 7 8.44 -3.98 -10.23
C ALA A 7 7.20 -4.77 -10.68
N GLY A 8 7.37 -5.81 -11.49
CA GLY A 8 6.29 -6.73 -11.86
C GLY A 8 5.72 -7.50 -10.66
N VAL A 9 6.59 -7.98 -9.76
CA VAL A 9 6.16 -8.61 -8.50
C VAL A 9 5.40 -7.61 -7.62
N LEU A 10 5.88 -6.37 -7.50
CA LEU A 10 5.18 -5.33 -6.75
C LEU A 10 3.82 -4.99 -7.37
N LEU A 11 3.68 -4.99 -8.69
CA LEU A 11 2.38 -4.83 -9.35
C LEU A 11 1.44 -6.02 -9.04
N SER A 12 1.96 -7.25 -8.94
CA SER A 12 1.12 -8.37 -8.47
C SER A 12 0.68 -8.20 -7.02
N GLY A 13 1.54 -7.66 -6.15
CA GLY A 13 1.16 -7.27 -4.79
C GLY A 13 0.04 -6.22 -4.79
N ALA A 14 0.09 -5.23 -5.68
CA ALA A 14 -0.98 -4.25 -5.82
C ALA A 14 -2.30 -4.87 -6.31
N ALA A 15 -2.23 -5.91 -7.15
CA ALA A 15 -3.40 -6.67 -7.59
C ALA A 15 -4.04 -7.45 -6.43
N PHE A 16 -3.24 -8.09 -5.58
CA PHE A 16 -3.74 -8.75 -4.37
C PHE A 16 -4.36 -7.75 -3.39
N LEU A 17 -3.72 -6.61 -3.16
CA LEU A 17 -4.29 -5.52 -2.35
C LEU A 17 -5.64 -5.04 -2.89
N LEU A 18 -5.78 -4.91 -4.21
CA LEU A 18 -7.06 -4.53 -4.81
C LEU A 18 -8.16 -5.55 -4.48
N VAL A 19 -7.86 -6.85 -4.58
CA VAL A 19 -8.83 -7.93 -4.31
C VAL A 19 -9.19 -7.97 -2.82
N GLU A 20 -8.19 -7.98 -1.94
CA GLU A 20 -8.41 -8.03 -0.48
C GLU A 20 -9.18 -6.81 0.00
N VAL A 21 -8.74 -5.59 -0.33
CA VAL A 21 -9.43 -4.37 0.13
C VAL A 21 -10.81 -4.26 -0.49
N ARG A 22 -11.03 -4.70 -1.73
CA ARG A 22 -12.39 -4.73 -2.31
C ARG A 22 -13.32 -5.64 -1.53
N PHE A 23 -12.82 -6.77 -1.02
CA PHE A 23 -13.58 -7.68 -0.18
C PHE A 23 -13.81 -7.08 1.21
N GLU A 24 -12.76 -6.59 1.87
CA GLU A 24 -12.82 -6.03 3.23
C GLU A 24 -13.67 -4.76 3.31
N HIS A 25 -13.59 -3.87 2.32
CA HIS A 25 -14.35 -2.62 2.29
C HIS A 25 -15.78 -2.78 1.79
N ARG A 26 -16.28 -4.00 1.49
CA ARG A 26 -17.58 -4.19 0.82
C ARG A 26 -18.75 -3.43 1.47
N GLU A 27 -18.76 -3.32 2.79
CA GLU A 27 -19.77 -2.60 3.57
C GLU A 27 -19.49 -1.10 3.54
N VAL A 28 -18.26 -0.69 3.88
CA VAL A 28 -17.81 0.72 3.94
C VAL A 28 -17.92 1.45 2.59
N LEU A 29 -17.79 0.73 1.46
CA LEU A 29 -17.95 1.30 0.11
C LEU A 29 -19.36 1.87 -0.13
N GLY A 30 -20.38 1.32 0.53
CA GLY A 30 -21.75 1.82 0.48
C GLY A 30 -22.04 2.95 1.47
N GLU A 31 -21.17 3.15 2.47
CA GLU A 31 -21.39 4.08 3.58
C GLU A 31 -20.64 5.41 3.38
N THR A 32 -19.41 5.36 2.87
CA THR A 32 -18.57 6.55 2.75
C THR A 32 -17.70 6.53 1.50
N TRP A 33 -17.59 7.70 0.85
CA TRP A 33 -16.71 7.88 -0.29
C TRP A 33 -15.24 7.58 0.04
N ARG A 34 -14.84 7.75 1.31
CA ARG A 34 -13.46 7.49 1.77
C ARG A 34 -13.04 6.03 1.57
N GLY A 35 -13.98 5.09 1.65
CA GLY A 35 -13.72 3.66 1.44
C GLY A 35 -13.21 3.34 0.04
N TRP A 36 -13.48 4.21 -0.94
CA TRP A 36 -13.05 4.05 -2.33
C TRP A 36 -11.59 4.43 -2.57
N ILE A 37 -10.98 5.25 -1.71
CA ILE A 37 -9.62 5.78 -1.89
C ILE A 37 -8.58 4.66 -2.17
N PRO A 38 -8.44 3.62 -1.32
CA PRO A 38 -7.45 2.57 -1.57
C PRO A 38 -7.77 1.73 -2.81
N LEU A 39 -9.04 1.48 -3.13
CA LEU A 39 -9.45 0.77 -4.34
C LEU A 39 -9.07 1.54 -5.60
N THR A 40 -9.42 2.83 -5.66
CA THR A 40 -9.09 3.68 -6.80
C THR A 40 -7.58 3.80 -6.97
N CYS A 41 -6.83 3.93 -5.87
CA CYS A 41 -5.37 3.97 -5.91
C CYS A 41 -4.77 2.67 -6.48
N ALA A 42 -5.20 1.50 -6.00
CA ALA A 42 -4.72 0.21 -6.49
C ALA A 42 -5.12 -0.02 -7.95
N ALA A 43 -6.38 0.29 -8.32
CA ALA A 43 -6.85 0.18 -9.69
C ALA A 43 -6.08 1.09 -10.65
N LEU A 44 -5.80 2.34 -10.26
CA LEU A 44 -4.99 3.28 -11.04
C LEU A 44 -3.55 2.78 -11.19
N LEU A 45 -2.95 2.29 -10.10
CA LEU A 45 -1.60 1.72 -10.13
C LEU A 45 -1.53 0.52 -11.08
N LEU A 46 -2.55 -0.34 -11.14
CA LEU A 46 -2.57 -1.47 -12.09
C LEU A 46 -2.83 -0.99 -13.52
N ALA A 47 -3.87 -0.19 -13.73
CA ALA A 47 -4.31 0.24 -15.06
C ALA A 47 -3.24 1.05 -15.80
N ALA A 48 -2.54 1.95 -15.09
CA ALA A 48 -1.45 2.74 -15.67
C ALA A 48 -0.07 2.09 -15.48
N GLY A 49 0.13 1.36 -14.38
CA GLY A 49 1.42 0.77 -14.05
C GLY A 49 1.77 -0.48 -14.86
N VAL A 50 0.79 -1.32 -15.21
CA VAL A 50 1.04 -2.49 -16.07
C VAL A 50 1.53 -2.07 -17.47
N PRO A 51 0.87 -1.14 -18.20
CA PRO A 51 1.40 -0.62 -19.45
C PRO A 51 2.78 0.03 -19.30
N ALA A 52 2.98 0.83 -18.24
CA ALA A 52 4.26 1.47 -17.97
C ALA A 52 5.40 0.45 -17.72
N TRP A 53 5.08 -0.63 -17.01
CA TRP A 53 5.96 -1.76 -16.75
C TRP A 53 6.29 -2.55 -18.00
N LEU A 54 5.30 -2.85 -18.86
CA LEU A 54 5.52 -3.53 -20.13
C LEU A 54 6.48 -2.74 -21.02
N ALA A 55 6.26 -1.44 -21.17
CA ALA A 55 7.09 -0.55 -21.98
C ALA A 55 8.52 -0.33 -21.41
N TRP A 56 8.65 -0.22 -20.08
CA TRP A 56 9.92 -0.09 -19.34
C TRP A 56 10.94 0.94 -19.89
N THR A 57 10.48 2.09 -20.35
CA THR A 57 11.33 3.19 -20.81
C THR A 57 11.69 4.13 -19.66
N GLY A 58 12.66 5.02 -19.84
CA GLY A 58 12.99 6.03 -18.82
C GLY A 58 11.79 6.90 -18.42
N ARG A 59 10.92 7.25 -19.38
CA ARG A 59 9.69 8.02 -19.11
C ARG A 59 8.66 7.18 -18.35
N THR A 60 8.41 5.95 -18.78
CA THR A 60 7.39 5.10 -18.12
C THR A 60 7.83 4.65 -16.73
N ARG A 61 9.13 4.52 -16.47
CA ARG A 61 9.67 4.31 -15.12
C ARG A 61 9.39 5.49 -14.18
N LYS A 62 9.47 6.74 -14.66
CA LYS A 62 9.09 7.92 -13.86
C LYS A 62 7.59 7.92 -13.53
N ILE A 63 6.75 7.59 -14.51
CA ILE A 63 5.30 7.45 -14.30
C ILE A 63 5.02 6.36 -13.27
N LEU A 64 5.63 5.18 -13.43
CA LEU A 64 5.47 4.06 -12.51
C LEU A 64 5.95 4.41 -11.09
N SER A 65 7.08 5.12 -10.98
CA SER A 65 7.57 5.65 -9.70
C SER A 65 6.57 6.62 -9.05
N ALA A 66 5.93 7.49 -9.83
CA ALA A 66 4.94 8.43 -9.31
C ALA A 66 3.68 7.70 -8.81
N LEU A 67 3.23 6.65 -9.52
CA LEU A 67 2.10 5.82 -9.10
C LEU A 67 2.41 5.06 -7.80
N PHE A 68 3.62 4.51 -7.67
CA PHE A 68 4.07 3.88 -6.43
C PHE A 68 4.21 4.89 -5.27
N ALA A 69 4.70 6.11 -5.54
CA ALA A 69 4.74 7.18 -4.54
C ALA A 69 3.34 7.59 -4.08
N LEU A 70 2.37 7.65 -4.99
CA LEU A 70 0.97 7.90 -4.65
C LEU A 70 0.41 6.79 -3.75
N ALA A 71 0.66 5.52 -4.08
CA ALA A 71 0.28 4.40 -3.23
C ALA A 71 0.90 4.52 -1.84
N ALA A 72 2.16 4.95 -1.75
CA ALA A 72 2.81 5.16 -0.46
C ALA A 72 2.12 6.26 0.37
N ALA A 73 1.81 7.39 -0.26
CA ALA A 73 1.11 8.49 0.39
C ALA A 73 -0.31 8.10 0.85
N VAL A 74 -1.05 7.34 0.03
CA VAL A 74 -2.38 6.81 0.39
C VAL A 74 -2.29 5.88 1.59
N GLY A 75 -1.29 5.01 1.65
CA GLY A 75 -1.09 4.13 2.80
C GLY A 75 -0.80 4.89 4.10
N LEU A 76 0.05 5.92 4.04
CA LEU A 76 0.36 6.77 5.20
C LEU A 76 -0.87 7.55 5.67
N LEU A 77 -1.65 8.11 4.72
CA LEU A 77 -2.88 8.81 5.02
C LEU A 77 -3.95 7.86 5.60
N GLY A 78 -4.03 6.64 5.09
CA GLY A 78 -4.90 5.60 5.63
C GLY A 78 -4.53 5.25 7.07
N ALA A 79 -3.24 5.11 7.39
CA ALA A 79 -2.79 4.86 8.76
C ALA A 79 -3.14 6.02 9.70
N TRP A 80 -3.08 7.27 9.22
CA TRP A 80 -3.57 8.42 9.97
C TRP A 80 -5.07 8.32 10.26
N PHE A 81 -5.89 7.96 9.27
CA PHE A 81 -7.33 7.82 9.45
C PHE A 81 -7.73 6.62 10.31
N HIS A 82 -7.04 5.48 10.19
CA HIS A 82 -7.30 4.28 11.00
C HIS A 82 -6.87 4.42 12.47
N SER A 83 -6.14 5.48 12.81
CA SER A 83 -5.64 5.73 14.16
C SER A 83 -6.19 7.00 14.78
N ASP A 84 -7.25 7.59 14.20
CA ASP A 84 -7.81 8.88 14.61
C ASP A 84 -6.76 9.99 14.75
N GLY A 85 -5.74 9.97 13.88
CA GLY A 85 -4.61 10.91 13.91
C GLY A 85 -3.52 10.58 14.92
N HIS A 86 -3.49 9.36 15.45
CA HIS A 86 -2.47 8.89 16.40
C HIS A 86 -1.69 7.65 15.92
N PRO A 87 -1.05 7.68 14.73
CA PRO A 87 -0.44 6.49 14.12
C PRO A 87 0.72 5.93 14.94
N LEU A 88 1.47 6.76 15.66
CA LEU A 88 2.55 6.31 16.54
C LEU A 88 2.04 5.51 17.75
N LYS A 89 0.88 5.90 18.31
CA LYS A 89 0.24 5.15 19.41
C LYS A 89 -0.28 3.81 18.90
N ALA A 90 -0.91 3.80 17.72
CA ALA A 90 -1.35 2.58 17.04
C ALA A 90 -0.18 1.61 16.79
N PHE A 91 0.95 2.12 16.28
CA PHE A 91 2.16 1.34 16.09
C PHE A 91 2.69 0.76 17.41
N GLY A 92 2.79 1.58 18.46
CA GLY A 92 3.22 1.12 19.79
C GLY A 92 2.33 0.01 20.35
N ARG A 93 1.00 0.10 20.14
CA ARG A 93 0.05 -0.94 20.53
C ARG A 93 0.32 -2.25 19.78
N VAL A 94 0.45 -2.19 18.45
CA VAL A 94 0.76 -3.39 17.65
C VAL A 94 2.10 -4.00 18.05
N ALA A 95 3.14 -3.19 18.24
CA ALA A 95 4.45 -3.67 18.68
C ALA A 95 4.39 -4.34 20.06
N SER A 96 3.65 -3.75 21.00
CA SER A 96 3.46 -4.33 22.34
C SER A 96 2.72 -5.66 22.31
N ALA A 97 1.80 -5.86 21.35
CA ALA A 97 1.04 -7.08 21.21
C ALA A 97 1.93 -8.29 20.84
N TRP A 98 3.12 -8.07 20.27
CA TRP A 98 4.07 -9.14 19.95
C TRP A 98 4.74 -9.73 21.19
N MET A 99 4.66 -9.03 22.33
CA MET A 99 5.15 -9.52 23.62
C MET A 99 4.08 -10.30 24.39
N LEU A 100 2.83 -10.31 23.91
CA LEU A 100 1.72 -11.03 24.53
C LEU A 100 1.66 -12.46 23.98
N LYS A 101 1.24 -13.41 24.82
CA LYS A 101 0.94 -14.77 24.37
C LYS A 101 -0.38 -14.79 23.60
N PRO A 102 -0.53 -15.64 22.56
CA PRO A 102 -1.82 -15.85 21.91
C PRO A 102 -2.93 -16.15 22.93
N GLY A 103 -4.07 -15.46 22.80
CA GLY A 103 -5.22 -15.59 23.71
C GLY A 103 -5.23 -14.62 24.90
N GLN A 104 -4.20 -13.80 25.09
CA GLN A 104 -4.22 -12.69 26.05
C GLN A 104 -4.87 -11.44 25.46
N ASP A 105 -5.57 -10.67 26.29
CA ASP A 105 -6.13 -9.37 25.89
C ASP A 105 -5.01 -8.40 25.49
N GLY A 106 -5.17 -7.75 24.33
CA GLY A 106 -4.21 -6.78 23.79
C GLY A 106 -4.10 -6.77 22.26
N GLY A 107 -4.69 -7.76 21.59
CA GLY A 107 -4.99 -7.71 20.15
C GLY A 107 -6.28 -6.94 19.85
N GLU A 108 -6.52 -6.68 18.56
CA GLU A 108 -7.81 -6.14 18.12
C GLU A 108 -8.88 -7.23 18.10
N LYS A 109 -10.05 -6.92 18.67
CA LYS A 109 -11.21 -7.82 18.59
C LYS A 109 -11.85 -7.66 17.21
N PRO A 110 -12.09 -8.75 16.47
CA PRO A 110 -12.76 -8.68 15.18
C PRO A 110 -14.06 -7.87 15.26
N GLY A 111 -14.24 -6.90 14.36
CA GLY A 111 -15.45 -6.07 14.27
C GLY A 111 -15.54 -4.89 15.24
N THR A 112 -14.51 -4.60 16.04
CA THR A 112 -14.54 -3.46 16.98
C THR A 112 -13.93 -2.16 16.43
N ALA A 113 -12.91 -2.29 15.57
CA ALA A 113 -12.26 -1.18 14.90
C ALA A 113 -11.57 -1.69 13.63
N PRO A 114 -11.31 -0.83 12.63
CA PRO A 114 -10.48 -1.21 11.49
C PRO A 114 -9.03 -1.44 11.94
N PRO A 115 -8.30 -2.40 11.33
CA PRO A 115 -6.92 -2.67 11.71
C PRO A 115 -6.02 -1.45 11.58
N ALA A 116 -5.38 -1.09 12.69
CA ALA A 116 -4.74 0.22 12.82
C ALA A 116 -3.58 0.43 11.82
N LEU A 117 -2.89 -0.65 11.43
CA LEU A 117 -1.75 -0.60 10.52
C LEU A 117 -2.01 -1.23 9.14
N ALA A 118 -3.21 -1.76 8.86
CA ALA A 118 -3.52 -2.36 7.55
C ALA A 118 -3.17 -1.45 6.35
N PRO A 119 -3.41 -0.12 6.41
CA PRO A 119 -3.05 0.77 5.31
C PRO A 119 -1.54 0.84 5.01
N LEU A 120 -0.66 0.44 5.94
CA LEU A 120 0.79 0.47 5.72
C LEU A 120 1.26 -0.54 4.67
N ALA A 121 0.45 -1.53 4.29
CA ALA A 121 0.77 -2.41 3.16
C ALA A 121 0.94 -1.63 1.85
N PHE A 122 0.08 -0.63 1.61
CA PHE A 122 0.24 0.31 0.48
C PHE A 122 1.52 1.16 0.61
N SER A 123 1.86 1.56 1.84
CA SER A 123 3.09 2.32 2.14
C SER A 123 4.34 1.53 1.79
N GLY A 124 4.46 0.30 2.31
CA GLY A 124 5.61 -0.56 2.05
C GLY A 124 5.75 -0.89 0.57
N LEU A 125 4.66 -1.30 -0.08
CA LEU A 125 4.65 -1.62 -1.51
C LEU A 125 5.03 -0.42 -2.38
N GLY A 126 4.46 0.75 -2.08
CA GLY A 126 4.76 2.00 -2.77
C GLY A 126 6.21 2.44 -2.62
N LEU A 127 6.76 2.44 -1.41
CA LEU A 127 8.16 2.81 -1.16
C LEU A 127 9.14 1.88 -1.88
N LEU A 128 8.92 0.57 -1.82
CA LEU A 128 9.72 -0.40 -2.57
C LEU A 128 9.64 -0.16 -4.08
N GLY A 129 8.45 0.15 -4.60
CA GLY A 129 8.24 0.45 -6.01
C GLY A 129 8.96 1.71 -6.47
N VAL A 130 8.97 2.77 -5.65
CA VAL A 130 9.76 3.98 -5.91
C VAL A 130 11.25 3.62 -6.01
N LEU A 131 11.81 2.94 -5.00
CA LEU A 131 13.22 2.57 -4.96
C LEU A 131 13.64 1.79 -6.21
N VAL A 132 12.85 0.79 -6.60
CA VAL A 132 13.11 -0.04 -7.78
C VAL A 132 13.04 0.78 -9.08
N CYS A 133 12.08 1.69 -9.18
CA CYS A 133 11.92 2.52 -10.37
C CYS A 133 13.04 3.56 -10.51
N THR A 134 13.64 4.02 -9.41
CA THR A 134 14.71 5.04 -9.40
C THR A 134 16.13 4.46 -9.38
N ALA A 135 16.34 3.22 -8.92
CA ALA A 135 17.66 2.58 -8.75
C ALA A 135 18.51 2.44 -10.04
N GLY A 136 17.92 2.68 -11.21
CA GLY A 136 18.61 2.63 -12.51
C GLY A 136 18.62 3.96 -13.28
N GLY A 137 18.76 5.09 -12.59
CA GLY A 137 19.00 6.41 -13.22
C GLY A 137 20.27 6.41 -14.09
N PRO A 138 20.45 7.39 -15.00
CA PRO A 138 21.54 7.37 -15.96
C PRO A 138 22.89 7.22 -15.25
N ARG A 139 23.61 6.13 -15.53
CA ARG A 139 25.05 6.11 -15.31
C ARG A 139 25.61 7.15 -16.25
N ILE A 140 26.02 8.28 -15.71
CA ILE A 140 26.86 9.24 -16.42
C ILE A 140 28.08 8.40 -16.87
N ARG A 141 28.18 8.14 -18.18
CA ARG A 141 29.39 7.66 -18.84
C ARG A 141 29.98 8.84 -19.57
#